data_AF-A0A520NY09-F1
#
_entry.id   AF-A0A520NY09-F1
#
_cell.length_a   1.000
_cell.length_b   1.000
_cell.length_c   1.000
_cell.angle_alpha   90.00
_cell.angle_beta   90.00
_cell.angle_gamma   90.00
#
_symmetry.space_group_name_H-M   'P 1'
#
loop_
_entity.id
_entity.type
_entity.pdbx_description
1 polymer ?
#
loop_
_entity_poly.entity_id
_entity_poly.type
_entity_poly.pdbx_seq_one_letter_code
_entity_poly.pdbx_strand_id
1 'polypeptide(L)'
;MRRLLAPIVLLTFLLPSFAQGQTFDDLIGKGKGLLGKGQGYLCETTGVGCPESVDFKDLIKRDGLYFKKFTDVRFTGKTTGEKQGSISNGKMVGPWINYWSNGHLRSKGNFKDGKKNGLWVFYRINGQLSSKETYKNGWKVR
;
A
#
# COMPACT_ATOMS: atom_id res chain seq x y z
N MET A 1 -67.27 -19.49 11.68
CA MET A 1 -68.48 -18.63 11.59
C MET A 1 -68.32 -17.45 12.53
N ARG A 2 -68.48 -16.22 12.02
CA ARG A 2 -68.78 -14.97 12.77
C ARG A 2 -67.66 -14.51 13.75
N ARG A 3 -67.21 -13.27 13.78
CA ARG A 3 -67.81 -11.98 13.40
C ARG A 3 -66.75 -10.89 13.69
N LEU A 4 -66.73 -9.83 12.86
CA LEU A 4 -66.68 -8.41 13.27
C LEU A 4 -65.36 -7.91 13.92
N LEU A 5 -64.83 -6.71 13.74
CA LEU A 5 -65.25 -5.43 13.17
C LEU A 5 -63.95 -4.61 13.01
N ALA A 6 -63.82 -3.84 11.93
CA ALA A 6 -62.97 -2.63 11.96
C ALA A 6 -63.71 -1.55 12.77
N PRO A 7 -62.99 -0.60 13.41
CA PRO A 7 -63.04 0.74 12.83
C PRO A 7 -61.74 1.57 12.94
N ILE A 8 -61.47 2.22 11.82
CA ILE A 8 -60.97 3.60 11.60
C ILE A 8 -60.85 4.48 12.87
N VAL A 9 -59.65 5.00 13.12
CA VAL A 9 -59.43 6.31 13.79
C VAL A 9 -58.25 6.98 13.08
N LEU A 10 -58.56 7.82 12.09
CA LEU A 10 -58.45 9.28 12.12
C LEU A 10 -57.01 9.80 12.26
N LEU A 11 -56.42 10.07 11.09
CA LEU A 11 -55.16 10.77 10.89
C LEU A 11 -55.33 12.25 11.24
N THR A 12 -55.03 12.64 12.47
CA THR A 12 -54.92 14.05 12.88
C THR A 12 -53.46 14.48 12.87
N PHE A 13 -53.04 15.12 11.78
CA PHE A 13 -51.84 15.93 11.72
C PHE A 13 -52.09 17.25 12.46
N LEU A 14 -51.48 17.41 13.64
CA LEU A 14 -51.32 18.68 14.34
C LEU A 14 -49.87 18.78 14.81
N LEU A 15 -49.14 19.72 14.21
CA LEU A 15 -47.76 20.08 14.54
C LEU A 15 -47.67 20.68 15.96
N PRO A 16 -46.50 20.54 16.61
CA PRO A 16 -45.86 21.74 17.12
C PRO A 16 -44.37 21.82 16.77
N SER A 17 -43.99 23.03 16.35
CA SER A 17 -42.62 23.53 16.33
C SER A 17 -41.92 23.38 17.70
N PHE A 18 -40.59 23.42 17.63
CA PHE A 18 -39.68 24.03 18.61
C PHE A 18 -39.16 23.12 19.74
N ALA A 19 -37.86 22.75 19.67
CA ALA A 19 -36.87 23.09 20.70
C ALA A 19 -35.45 22.63 20.29
N GLN A 20 -34.47 23.41 20.76
CA GLN A 20 -33.03 23.39 20.48
C GLN A 20 -32.23 22.18 20.98
N GLY A 21 -31.02 22.03 20.41
CA GLY A 21 -29.82 21.43 21.04
C GLY A 21 -29.42 20.08 20.43
N GLN A 22 -28.18 19.81 20.00
CA GLN A 22 -26.90 20.45 20.22
C GLN A 22 -25.99 20.29 18.98
N THR A 23 -25.11 21.26 18.82
CA THR A 23 -24.15 21.48 17.74
C THR A 23 -22.91 20.58 17.87
N PHE A 24 -22.29 20.26 16.73
CA PHE A 24 -21.05 19.49 16.55
C PHE A 24 -19.79 20.25 17.02
N ASP A 25 -19.90 21.05 18.08
CA ASP A 25 -18.86 22.00 18.51
C ASP A 25 -18.31 21.74 19.93
N ASP A 26 -18.35 20.50 20.40
CA ASP A 26 -17.80 20.11 21.72
C ASP A 26 -16.54 19.24 21.68
N LEU A 27 -15.80 19.22 20.55
CA LEU A 27 -14.47 18.57 20.48
C LEU A 27 -13.37 19.41 19.82
N ILE A 28 -13.46 20.74 19.83
CA ILE A 28 -12.34 21.60 19.44
C ILE A 28 -12.00 22.57 20.57
N GLY A 29 -11.19 22.07 21.50
CA GLY A 29 -10.67 22.82 22.65
C GLY A 29 -9.18 22.63 22.86
N LYS A 30 -8.40 23.51 22.19
CA LYS A 30 -7.05 24.00 22.57
C LYS A 30 -5.83 23.19 22.08
N GLY A 31 -5.22 23.71 21.01
CA GLY A 31 -3.82 23.44 20.64
C GLY A 31 -3.42 24.10 19.33
N LYS A 32 -3.25 25.43 19.31
CA LYS A 32 -2.67 26.16 18.17
C LYS A 32 -1.18 25.87 18.07
N GLY A 33 -0.67 25.52 16.88
CA GLY A 33 0.77 25.52 16.61
C GLY A 33 1.21 24.87 15.29
N LEU A 34 1.18 25.67 14.21
CA LEU A 34 2.10 25.64 13.06
C LEU A 34 2.01 24.51 12.00
N LEU A 35 1.39 24.90 10.87
CA LEU A 35 1.81 24.69 9.48
C LEU A 35 2.86 23.59 9.18
N GLY A 36 2.38 22.51 8.58
CA GLY A 36 3.18 21.57 7.79
C GLY A 36 2.27 20.65 6.98
N LYS A 37 2.03 20.99 5.71
CA LYS A 37 1.32 20.09 4.78
C LYS A 37 2.21 18.88 4.50
N GLY A 38 1.75 17.71 4.92
CA GLY A 38 2.30 16.42 4.53
C GLY A 38 1.43 15.33 5.14
N GLN A 39 0.79 14.50 4.31
CA GLN A 39 0.02 13.34 4.75
C GLN A 39 0.94 12.40 5.54
N GLY A 40 0.90 12.54 6.87
CA GLY A 40 1.55 11.64 7.81
C GLY A 40 0.72 10.36 7.90
N TYR A 41 1.36 9.23 7.60
CA TYR A 41 0.85 7.94 8.05
C TYR A 41 1.05 7.87 9.56
N LEU A 42 -0.05 7.91 10.31
CA LEU A 42 -0.06 7.57 11.73
C LEU A 42 0.28 6.08 11.86
N CYS A 43 1.53 5.77 12.17
CA CYS A 43 1.91 4.45 12.68
C CYS A 43 1.57 4.46 14.17
N GLU A 44 0.38 4.01 14.55
CA GLU A 44 -0.02 3.93 15.95
C GLU A 44 0.87 2.92 16.68
N THR A 45 1.46 3.38 17.77
CA THR A 45 2.35 2.66 18.68
C THR A 45 1.62 1.51 19.37
N THR A 46 1.47 0.38 18.69
CA THR A 46 1.08 -0.90 19.29
C THR A 46 2.06 -1.98 18.83
N GLY A 47 3.28 -1.97 19.37
CA GLY A 47 4.17 -3.16 19.49
C GLY A 47 4.48 -4.02 18.26
N VAL A 48 4.05 -3.64 17.06
CA VAL A 48 4.24 -4.35 15.81
C VAL A 48 4.84 -3.35 14.85
N GLY A 49 6.15 -3.47 14.63
CA GLY A 49 6.90 -2.58 13.76
C GLY A 49 6.17 -2.41 12.43
N CYS A 50 5.82 -1.17 12.10
CA CYS A 50 5.25 -0.85 10.81
C CYS A 50 6.15 -1.45 9.71
N PRO A 51 5.58 -2.11 8.69
CA PRO A 51 6.38 -2.67 7.62
C PRO A 51 7.15 -1.52 6.97
N GLU A 52 8.47 -1.48 7.20
CA GLU A 52 9.33 -0.44 6.64
C GLU A 52 9.26 -0.51 5.11
N SER A 53 8.58 0.48 4.51
CA SER A 53 8.60 0.72 3.09
C SER A 53 9.65 1.78 2.79
N VAL A 54 10.70 1.39 2.06
CA VAL A 54 11.81 2.29 1.70
C VAL A 54 11.89 2.40 0.19
N ASP A 55 12.17 3.60 -0.34
CA ASP A 55 12.41 3.74 -1.78
C ASP A 55 13.65 2.93 -2.17
N PHE A 56 13.56 2.15 -3.24
CA PHE A 56 14.68 1.32 -3.69
C PHE A 56 15.95 2.14 -3.96
N LYS A 57 15.82 3.42 -4.35
CA LYS A 57 16.94 4.33 -4.62
C LYS A 57 17.74 4.68 -3.37
N ASP A 58 17.14 4.57 -2.19
CA ASP A 58 17.80 4.85 -0.92
C ASP A 58 18.54 3.64 -0.34
N LEU A 59 18.48 2.48 -1.00
CA LEU A 59 19.20 1.27 -0.59
C LEU A 59 20.59 1.21 -1.22
N ILE A 60 21.60 0.85 -0.41
CA ILE A 60 22.98 0.69 -0.87
C ILE A 60 23.22 -0.78 -1.19
N LYS A 61 23.69 -1.09 -2.41
CA LYS A 61 24.05 -2.46 -2.81
C LYS A 61 25.55 -2.70 -2.61
N ARG A 62 25.93 -3.69 -1.79
CA ARG A 62 27.32 -4.16 -1.59
C ARG A 62 27.34 -5.68 -1.65
N ASP A 63 28.25 -6.27 -2.43
CA ASP A 63 28.39 -7.74 -2.60
C ASP A 63 27.09 -8.48 -2.93
N GLY A 64 26.22 -7.84 -3.72
CA GLY A 64 24.91 -8.41 -4.09
C GLY A 64 23.84 -8.33 -3.01
N LEU A 65 24.15 -7.76 -1.84
CA LEU A 65 23.23 -7.52 -0.73
C LEU A 65 22.82 -6.06 -0.65
N TYR A 66 21.58 -5.80 -0.20
CA TYR A 66 21.02 -4.47 0.03
C TYR A 66 21.09 -4.07 1.50
N PHE A 67 21.57 -2.85 1.76
CA PHE A 67 21.76 -2.26 3.08
C PHE A 67 20.97 -0.96 3.21
N LYS A 68 20.54 -0.62 4.43
CA LYS A 68 19.94 0.70 4.70
C LYS A 68 21.02 1.79 4.57
N LYS A 69 20.64 2.95 4.05
CA LYS A 69 21.53 4.10 3.88
C LYS A 69 22.24 4.44 5.20
N PHE A 70 23.55 4.70 5.15
CA PHE A 70 24.39 5.05 6.30
C PHE A 70 24.51 3.98 7.40
N THR A 71 24.14 2.72 7.12
CA THR A 71 24.30 1.62 8.06
C THR A 71 24.91 0.39 7.38
N ASP A 72 25.48 -0.50 8.19
CA ASP A 72 25.90 -1.84 7.77
C ASP A 72 24.83 -2.90 8.04
N VAL A 73 23.60 -2.46 8.30
CA VAL A 73 22.45 -3.34 8.53
C VAL A 73 21.83 -3.71 7.20
N ARG A 74 21.70 -5.02 6.96
CA ARG A 74 21.01 -5.57 5.80
C ARG A 74 19.54 -5.20 5.83
N PHE A 75 19.03 -4.70 4.71
CA PHE A 75 17.64 -4.29 4.61
C PHE A 75 16.70 -5.51 4.57
N THR A 76 15.59 -5.42 5.29
CA THR A 76 14.49 -6.38 5.25
C THR A 76 13.18 -5.60 5.27
N GLY A 77 12.35 -5.77 4.26
CA GLY A 77 11.12 -4.98 4.12
C GLY A 77 10.60 -4.94 2.69
N LYS A 78 9.72 -3.96 2.44
CA LYS A 78 9.14 -3.69 1.12
C LYS A 78 9.85 -2.51 0.48
N THR A 79 10.05 -2.57 -0.83
CA THR A 79 10.59 -1.44 -1.59
C THR A 79 9.52 -0.74 -2.40
N THR A 80 9.63 0.59 -2.50
CA THR A 80 8.77 1.45 -3.31
C THR A 80 9.58 2.10 -4.45
N GLY A 81 8.91 2.87 -5.31
CA GLY A 81 9.53 3.58 -6.43
C GLY A 81 9.60 2.73 -7.71
N GLU A 82 10.69 2.89 -8.48
CA GLU A 82 10.88 2.23 -9.79
C GLU A 82 11.01 0.71 -9.71
N LYS A 83 11.42 0.18 -8.54
CA LYS A 83 11.54 -1.25 -8.32
C LYS A 83 10.83 -1.63 -7.03
N GLN A 84 9.75 -2.35 -7.19
CA GLN A 84 8.86 -2.74 -6.11
C GLN A 84 8.97 -4.24 -5.88
N GLY A 85 9.09 -4.60 -4.61
CA GLY A 85 9.16 -5.99 -4.20
C GLY A 85 9.53 -6.11 -2.73
N SER A 86 9.88 -7.34 -2.33
CA SER A 86 10.36 -7.65 -0.99
C SER A 86 11.84 -7.93 -1.00
N ILE A 87 12.54 -7.39 -0.01
CA ILE A 87 13.92 -7.75 0.32
C ILE A 87 13.90 -8.42 1.69
N SER A 88 14.62 -9.54 1.83
CA SER A 88 14.83 -10.24 3.09
C SER A 88 16.32 -10.50 3.27
N ASN A 89 16.87 -10.08 4.40
CA ASN A 89 18.30 -10.23 4.73
C ASN A 89 19.21 -9.70 3.60
N GLY A 90 18.85 -8.55 3.02
CA GLY A 90 19.57 -7.93 1.91
C GLY A 90 19.39 -8.61 0.56
N LYS A 91 18.57 -9.66 0.42
CA LYS A 91 18.31 -10.36 -0.84
C LYS A 91 16.89 -10.13 -1.33
N MET A 92 16.74 -9.93 -2.64
CA MET A 92 15.43 -9.81 -3.29
C MET A 92 14.69 -11.16 -3.22
N VAL A 93 13.42 -11.14 -2.80
CA VAL A 93 12.57 -12.33 -2.65
C VAL A 93 11.16 -12.09 -3.18
N GLY A 94 10.52 -13.15 -3.67
CA GLY A 94 9.12 -13.15 -4.08
C GLY A 94 8.88 -12.35 -5.36
N PRO A 95 7.66 -11.83 -5.57
CA PRO A 95 7.30 -11.07 -6.76
C PRO A 95 7.97 -9.70 -6.77
N TRP A 96 8.44 -9.33 -7.95
CA TRP A 96 9.07 -8.05 -8.23
C TRP A 96 8.50 -7.42 -9.48
N ILE A 97 8.35 -6.11 -9.41
CA ILE A 97 7.88 -5.26 -10.50
C ILE A 97 8.90 -4.15 -10.68
N ASN A 98 9.35 -3.96 -11.92
CA ASN A 98 10.17 -2.82 -12.30
C ASN A 98 9.38 -1.95 -13.27
N TYR A 99 9.51 -0.64 -13.10
CA TYR A 99 8.91 0.38 -13.95
C TYR A 99 9.98 1.09 -14.77
N TRP A 100 9.54 1.67 -15.88
CA TRP A 100 10.30 2.67 -16.63
C TRP A 100 10.19 4.03 -15.93
N SER A 101 11.04 4.99 -16.30
CA SER A 101 10.98 6.36 -15.76
C SER A 101 9.65 7.08 -16.04
N ASN A 102 8.93 6.67 -17.09
CA ASN A 102 7.58 7.15 -17.41
C ASN A 102 6.46 6.46 -16.60
N GLY A 103 6.81 5.58 -15.65
CA GLY A 103 5.85 4.85 -14.83
C GLY A 103 5.22 3.62 -15.51
N HIS A 104 5.52 3.34 -16.79
CA HIS A 104 5.03 2.12 -17.43
C HIS A 104 5.75 0.88 -16.89
N LEU A 105 5.03 -0.24 -16.88
CA LEU A 105 5.60 -1.53 -16.51
C LEU A 105 6.78 -1.86 -17.43
N ARG A 106 7.95 -2.11 -16.84
CA ARG A 106 9.17 -2.50 -17.55
C ARG A 106 9.39 -4.01 -17.50
N SER A 107 9.21 -4.60 -16.32
CA SER A 107 9.28 -6.05 -16.17
C SER A 107 8.60 -6.50 -14.89
N LYS A 108 8.15 -7.76 -14.89
CA LYS A 108 7.67 -8.44 -13.69
C LYS A 108 8.12 -9.89 -13.67
N GLY A 109 8.34 -10.42 -12.47
CA GLY A 109 8.74 -11.81 -12.27
C GLY A 109 9.03 -12.08 -10.81
N ASN A 110 9.61 -13.25 -10.51
CA ASN A 110 9.96 -13.61 -9.15
C ASN A 110 11.48 -13.63 -8.95
N PHE A 111 11.91 -13.25 -7.74
CA PHE A 111 13.25 -13.48 -7.22
C PHE A 111 13.22 -14.54 -6.13
N LYS A 112 14.30 -15.33 -6.09
CA LYS A 112 14.61 -16.25 -5.01
C LYS A 112 16.08 -16.06 -4.65
N ASP A 113 16.36 -15.78 -3.38
CA ASP A 113 17.72 -15.57 -2.86
C ASP A 113 18.54 -14.54 -3.66
N GLY A 114 17.91 -13.45 -4.09
CA GLY A 114 18.55 -12.40 -4.89
C GLY A 114 18.73 -12.74 -6.37
N LYS A 115 18.25 -13.89 -6.84
CA LYS A 115 18.37 -14.34 -8.24
C LYS A 115 16.99 -14.47 -8.90
N LYS A 116 16.90 -14.15 -10.19
CA LYS A 116 15.67 -14.34 -10.97
C LYS A 116 15.27 -15.82 -10.96
N ASN A 117 14.00 -16.09 -10.72
CA ASN A 117 13.45 -17.45 -10.68
C ASN A 117 12.02 -17.48 -11.24
N GLY A 118 11.71 -18.48 -12.05
CA GLY A 118 10.41 -18.62 -12.72
C GLY A 118 10.25 -17.73 -13.96
N LEU A 119 8.99 -17.51 -14.34
CA LEU A 119 8.64 -16.70 -15.51
C LEU A 119 8.89 -15.21 -15.26
N TRP A 120 9.59 -14.59 -16.20
CA TRP A 120 9.83 -13.16 -16.29
C TRP A 120 9.19 -12.62 -17.55
N VAL A 121 8.47 -11.51 -17.40
CA VAL A 121 7.81 -10.81 -18.51
C VAL A 121 8.42 -9.43 -18.64
N PHE A 122 8.86 -9.08 -19.85
CA PHE A 122 9.49 -7.80 -20.15
C PHE A 122 8.63 -7.01 -21.14
N TYR A 123 8.59 -5.70 -20.93
CA TYR A 123 7.79 -4.78 -21.71
C TYR A 123 8.66 -3.63 -22.21
N ARG A 124 8.37 -3.15 -23.42
CA ARG A 124 9.00 -1.97 -24.00
C ARG A 124 8.48 -0.70 -23.34
N ILE A 125 9.15 0.43 -23.56
CA ILE A 125 8.77 1.74 -22.98
C ILE A 125 7.36 2.19 -23.39
N ASN A 126 6.90 1.75 -24.57
CA ASN A 126 5.55 1.96 -25.09
C ASN A 126 4.50 0.98 -24.52
N GLY A 127 4.87 0.15 -23.53
CA GLY A 127 3.97 -0.82 -22.90
C GLY A 127 3.78 -2.14 -23.66
N GLN A 128 4.30 -2.27 -24.89
CA GLN A 128 4.16 -3.50 -25.66
C GLN A 128 4.99 -4.64 -25.06
N LEU A 129 4.48 -5.86 -25.14
CA LEU A 129 5.21 -7.05 -24.70
C LEU A 129 6.50 -7.18 -25.52
N SER A 130 7.63 -7.23 -24.81
CA SER A 130 8.95 -7.41 -25.44
C SER A 130 9.34 -8.87 -25.49
N SER A 131 9.24 -9.59 -24.36
CA SER A 131 9.61 -11.00 -24.28
C SER A 131 9.03 -11.65 -23.02
N LYS A 132 8.94 -12.98 -23.06
CA LYS A 132 8.69 -13.85 -21.90
C LYS A 132 9.85 -14.82 -21.79
N GLU A 133 10.46 -14.92 -20.62
CA GLU A 133 11.66 -15.71 -20.39
C GLU A 133 11.55 -16.46 -19.08
N THR A 134 11.99 -17.72 -19.05
CA THR A 134 12.01 -18.51 -17.81
C THR A 134 13.42 -18.49 -17.23
N TYR A 135 13.53 -18.28 -15.92
CA TYR A 135 14.80 -18.28 -15.19
C TYR A 135 14.82 -19.34 -14.11
N LYS A 136 15.97 -19.96 -13.88
CA LYS A 136 16.24 -20.84 -12.75
C LYS A 136 17.57 -20.46 -12.12
N ASN A 137 17.56 -20.10 -10.84
CA ASN A 137 18.75 -19.68 -10.10
C ASN A 137 19.55 -18.56 -10.78
N GLY A 138 18.86 -17.61 -11.43
CA GLY A 138 19.46 -16.49 -12.15
C GLY A 138 19.83 -16.77 -13.61
N TRP A 139 19.76 -18.02 -14.07
CA TRP A 139 20.09 -18.40 -15.43
C TRP A 139 18.84 -18.55 -16.29
N LYS A 140 18.87 -18.00 -17.50
CA LYS A 140 17.80 -18.17 -18.48
C LYS A 140 17.74 -19.64 -18.90
N VAL A 141 16.59 -20.26 -18.73
CA VAL A 141 16.30 -21.60 -19.23
C VAL A 141 15.88 -21.46 -20.69
N ARG A 142 16.55 -22.19 -21.57
CA ARG A 142 16.21 -22.26 -23.00
C ARG A 142 15.18 -23.34 -23.24
#